data_AF-A0A1C2JEE7-F1
#
_entry.id   AF-A0A1C2JEE7-F1
#
_cell.length_a   1.000
_cell.length_b   1.000
_cell.length_c   1.000
_cell.angle_alpha   90.00
_cell.angle_beta   90.00
_cell.angle_gamma   90.00
#
_symmetry.space_group_name_H-M   'P 1'
#
loop_
_entity.id
_entity.type
_entity.pdbx_description
1 polymer ?
#
loop_
_entity_poly.entity_id
_entity_poly.type
_entity_poly.pdbx_seq_one_letter_code
_entity_poly.pdbx_strand_id
1 'polypeptide(L)'
;MAKCHTQSASEVARIFNMKTGTALLIRSDRKVLRRNIVSGKWQEYRKIKEGVSVEAYIAHRMNDHSGGYWVTLKRGMIPCFDVISAMERNGVAEATDGCENIEPDGKCLHGYPAWPLVAIHHCLAG
;
A
#
# COMPACT_ATOMS: atom_id res chain seq x y z
N MET A 1 -1.37 -34.22 25.32
CA MET A 1 -1.90 -33.60 24.08
C MET A 1 -2.12 -32.12 24.33
N ALA A 2 -1.20 -31.26 23.90
CA ALA A 2 -1.37 -29.82 24.03
C ALA A 2 -2.42 -29.36 23.02
N LYS A 3 -3.50 -28.75 23.50
CA LYS A 3 -4.49 -28.09 22.65
C LYS A 3 -3.80 -26.92 21.95
N CYS A 4 -3.45 -27.11 20.68
CA CYS A 4 -2.93 -26.06 19.83
C CYS A 4 -4.10 -25.10 19.53
N HIS A 5 -4.24 -24.04 20.33
CA HIS A 5 -5.11 -22.93 19.99
C HIS A 5 -4.50 -22.19 18.79
N THR A 6 -4.81 -22.63 17.59
CA THR A 6 -4.58 -21.85 16.38
C THR A 6 -5.66 -20.78 16.29
N GLN A 7 -5.57 -19.73 17.12
CA GLN A 7 -6.16 -18.45 16.73
C GLN A 7 -5.44 -18.03 15.45
N SER A 8 -6.06 -18.29 14.30
CA SER A 8 -5.60 -17.77 13.02
C SER A 8 -5.53 -16.25 13.14
N ALA A 9 -4.34 -15.68 12.99
CA ALA A 9 -4.18 -14.25 13.19
C ALA A 9 -5.09 -13.45 12.24
N SER A 10 -5.86 -12.54 12.82
CA SER A 10 -6.87 -11.73 12.15
C SER A 10 -6.27 -10.49 11.50
N GLU A 11 -6.96 -9.98 10.49
CA GLU A 11 -6.68 -8.66 9.95
C GLU A 11 -7.10 -7.59 10.96
N VAL A 12 -6.21 -6.64 11.25
CA VAL A 12 -6.47 -5.52 12.17
C VAL A 12 -6.69 -4.23 11.39
N ALA A 13 -5.86 -3.96 10.38
CA ALA A 13 -6.00 -2.77 9.55
C ALA A 13 -5.41 -2.96 8.16
N ARG A 14 -5.95 -2.22 7.19
CA ARG A 14 -5.36 -2.02 5.86
C ARG A 14 -5.13 -0.54 5.64
N ILE A 15 -3.90 -0.16 5.35
CA ILE A 15 -3.50 1.23 5.14
C ILE A 15 -2.76 1.38 3.81
N PHE A 16 -2.83 2.57 3.25
CA PHE A 16 -2.28 2.93 1.95
C PHE A 16 -1.52 4.25 2.06
N ASN A 17 -0.28 4.28 1.58
CA ASN A 17 0.49 5.50 1.45
C ASN A 17 0.29 6.07 0.06
N MET A 18 -0.41 7.19 -0.04
CA MET A 18 -0.68 7.82 -1.34
C MET A 18 0.62 8.31 -1.98
N LYS A 19 1.61 8.77 -1.22
CA LYS A 19 2.87 9.29 -1.80
C LYS A 19 3.76 8.22 -2.40
N THR A 20 3.66 6.97 -1.95
CA THR A 20 4.51 5.88 -2.47
C THR A 20 3.72 4.81 -3.22
N GLY A 21 2.40 4.81 -3.14
CA GLY A 21 1.57 3.73 -3.65
C GLY A 21 1.64 2.43 -2.83
N THR A 22 2.21 2.47 -1.62
CA THR A 22 2.41 1.26 -0.80
C THR A 22 1.15 0.93 -0.02
N ALA A 23 0.61 -0.28 -0.20
CA ALA A 23 -0.44 -0.84 0.65
C ALA A 23 0.11 -1.85 1.66
N LEU A 24 -0.34 -1.73 2.91
CA LEU A 24 0.00 -2.62 4.01
C LEU A 24 -1.26 -3.25 4.63
N LEU A 25 -1.17 -4.53 4.95
CA LEU A 25 -2.11 -5.28 5.78
C LEU A 25 -1.42 -5.60 7.11
N ILE A 26 -1.99 -5.13 8.21
CA ILE A 26 -1.49 -5.36 9.56
C ILE A 26 -2.35 -6.43 10.24
N ARG A 27 -1.70 -7.45 10.81
CA ARG A 27 -2.34 -8.59 11.47
C ARG A 27 -2.10 -8.60 12.98
N SER A 28 -2.95 -9.30 13.71
CA SER A 28 -2.88 -9.41 15.18
C SER A 28 -1.67 -10.18 15.70
N ASP A 29 -1.05 -11.02 14.87
CA ASP A 29 0.22 -11.73 15.16
C ASP A 29 1.48 -10.87 14.94
N ARG A 30 1.30 -9.55 14.81
CA ARG A 30 2.36 -8.57 14.54
C ARG A 30 2.97 -8.69 13.15
N LYS A 31 2.44 -9.52 12.25
CA LYS A 31 2.89 -9.54 10.84
C LYS A 31 2.30 -8.36 10.07
N VAL A 32 3.14 -7.78 9.22
CA VAL A 32 2.76 -6.75 8.27
C VAL A 32 3.02 -7.31 6.87
N LEU A 33 1.97 -7.38 6.07
CA LEU A 33 2.06 -7.79 4.67
C LEU A 33 2.03 -6.56 3.78
N ARG A 34 2.78 -6.56 2.67
CA ARG A 34 2.74 -5.54 1.62
C ARG A 34 1.97 -6.10 0.42
N ARG A 35 1.12 -5.29 -0.21
CA ARG A 35 0.44 -5.67 -1.44
C ARG A 35 1.39 -5.51 -2.62
N ASN A 36 1.57 -6.56 -3.40
CA ASN A 36 2.24 -6.50 -4.69
C ASN A 36 1.23 -5.96 -5.73
N ILE A 37 1.57 -4.89 -6.43
CA ILE A 37 0.65 -4.19 -7.34
C ILE A 37 0.41 -5.02 -8.61
N VAL A 38 1.42 -5.75 -9.09
CA VAL A 38 1.33 -6.59 -10.30
C VAL A 38 0.45 -7.81 -10.06
N SER A 39 0.80 -8.63 -9.06
CA SER A 39 0.10 -9.88 -8.77
C SER A 39 -1.16 -9.69 -7.92
N GLY A 40 -1.35 -8.51 -7.32
CA GLY A 40 -2.43 -8.22 -6.38
C GLY A 40 -2.32 -8.94 -5.03
N LYS A 41 -1.36 -9.85 -4.86
CA LYS A 41 -1.17 -10.69 -3.66
C LYS A 41 -0.54 -9.93 -2.50
N TRP A 42 -0.86 -10.37 -1.29
CA TRP A 42 -0.20 -9.91 -0.06
C TRP A 42 1.02 -10.77 0.24
N GLN A 43 2.16 -10.14 0.46
CA GLN A 43 3.44 -10.80 0.77
C GLN A 43 3.94 -10.34 2.12
N GLU A 44 4.56 -11.23 2.89
CA GLU A 44 5.17 -10.86 4.16
C GLU A 44 6.25 -9.80 3.94
N TYR A 45 6.13 -8.68 4.64
CA TYR A 45 7.02 -7.54 4.49
C TYR A 45 7.89 -7.33 5.72
N ARG A 46 7.26 -7.30 6.91
CA ARG A 46 7.99 -7.22 8.18
C ARG A 46 7.15 -7.69 9.35
N LYS A 47 7.80 -7.81 10.50
CA LYS A 47 7.15 -8.03 11.81
C LYS A 47 7.29 -6.79 12.69
N ILE A 48 6.24 -6.45 13.43
CA ILE A 48 6.27 -5.37 14.43
C ILE A 48 7.15 -5.83 15.59
N LYS A 49 8.04 -4.94 16.06
CA LYS A 49 8.99 -5.21 17.13
C LYS A 49 8.27 -5.65 18.41
N GLU A 50 8.91 -6.55 19.16
CA GLU A 50 8.44 -6.93 20.48
C GLU A 50 8.48 -5.70 21.41
N GLY A 51 7.36 -5.46 22.11
CA GLY A 51 7.16 -4.26 22.94
C GLY A 51 6.39 -3.12 22.27
N VAL A 52 6.20 -3.13 20.95
CA VAL A 52 5.34 -2.16 20.25
C VAL A 52 3.96 -2.79 19.99
N SER A 53 2.88 -2.14 20.44
CA SER A 53 1.53 -2.61 20.15
C SER A 53 1.16 -2.39 18.68
N VAL A 54 0.23 -3.21 18.18
CA VAL A 54 -0.25 -3.11 16.79
C VAL A 54 -0.92 -1.74 16.57
N GLU A 55 -1.66 -1.26 17.57
CA GLU A 55 -2.38 0.00 17.55
C GLU A 55 -1.40 1.18 17.54
N ALA A 56 -0.35 1.14 18.37
CA ALA A 56 0.69 2.17 18.38
C ALA A 56 1.43 2.23 17.05
N TYR A 57 1.70 1.07 16.43
CA TYR A 57 2.28 1.01 15.10
C TYR A 57 1.40 1.66 14.05
N ILE A 58 0.09 1.38 14.05
CA ILE A 58 -0.87 1.96 13.11
C ILE A 58 -0.96 3.48 13.32
N ALA A 59 -1.14 3.92 14.56
CA ALA A 59 -1.23 5.34 14.90
C ALA A 59 0.04 6.10 14.49
N HIS A 60 1.22 5.53 14.75
CA HIS A 60 2.48 6.12 14.32
C HIS A 60 2.54 6.29 12.80
N ARG A 61 2.14 5.28 12.01
CA ARG A 61 2.08 5.39 10.55
C ARG A 61 1.08 6.42 10.06
N MET A 62 -0.11 6.45 10.64
CA MET A 62 -1.19 7.36 10.22
C MET A 62 -0.90 8.83 10.58
N ASN A 63 -0.13 9.08 11.64
CA ASN A 63 0.26 10.42 12.09
C ASN A 63 1.62 10.87 11.53
N ASP A 64 2.35 10.00 10.83
CA ASP A 64 3.64 10.34 10.24
C ASP A 64 3.46 11.19 8.97
N HIS A 65 3.50 12.51 9.15
CA HIS A 65 3.46 13.47 8.05
C HIS A 65 4.77 13.53 7.23
N SER A 66 5.86 12.93 7.73
CA SER A 66 7.17 12.95 7.07
C SER A 66 7.35 11.80 6.06
N GLY A 67 6.71 10.66 6.31
CA GLY A 67 6.81 9.44 5.49
C GLY A 67 5.75 9.28 4.40
N GLY A 68 4.86 10.26 4.22
CA GLY A 68 3.79 10.26 3.23
C GLY A 68 2.39 10.12 3.85
N TYR A 69 1.37 10.55 3.11
CA TYR A 69 -0.02 10.60 3.59
C TYR A 69 -0.62 9.19 3.63
N TRP A 70 -0.56 8.55 4.80
CA TRP A 70 -1.16 7.24 5.06
C TRP A 70 -2.66 7.38 5.32
N VAL A 71 -3.46 6.58 4.63
CA VAL A 71 -4.92 6.54 4.76
C VAL A 71 -5.40 5.11 4.92
N THR A 72 -6.63 4.93 5.40
CA THR A 72 -7.30 3.63 5.38
C THR A 72 -7.50 3.18 3.93
N LEU A 73 -7.07 1.96 3.60
CA LEU A 73 -7.24 1.39 2.26
C LEU A 73 -8.69 0.94 2.06
N LYS A 74 -9.41 1.62 1.17
CA LYS A 74 -10.75 1.24 0.73
C LYS A 74 -10.67 0.34 -0.51
N ARG A 75 -11.72 -0.44 -0.75
CA ARG A 75 -11.85 -1.27 -1.95
C ARG A 75 -11.81 -0.37 -3.20
N GLY A 76 -11.07 -0.79 -4.22
CA GLY A 76 -10.97 -0.06 -5.50
C GLY A 76 -9.92 1.07 -5.52
N MET A 77 -9.35 1.46 -4.39
CA MET A 77 -8.34 2.54 -4.36
C MET A 77 -7.03 2.21 -5.09
N ILE A 78 -6.72 0.92 -5.26
CA ILE A 78 -5.53 0.49 -5.99
C ILE A 78 -6.02 -0.19 -7.27
N PRO A 79 -5.75 0.37 -8.45
CA PRO A 79 -6.12 -0.24 -9.71
C PRO A 79 -5.43 -1.60 -9.87
N CYS A 80 -6.08 -2.52 -10.58
CA CYS A 80 -5.43 -3.77 -10.96
C CYS A 80 -4.42 -3.52 -12.09
N PHE A 81 -3.54 -4.49 -12.30
CA PHE A 81 -2.52 -4.43 -13.36
C PHE A 81 -3.12 -4.09 -14.73
N ASP A 82 -4.25 -4.70 -15.11
CA ASP A 82 -4.89 -4.45 -16.42
C ASP A 82 -5.28 -2.98 -16.62
N VAL A 83 -5.74 -2.31 -15.56
CA VAL A 83 -6.08 -0.88 -15.59
C VAL A 83 -4.82 -0.04 -15.74
N ILE A 84 -3.75 -0.37 -15.01
CA ILE A 84 -2.45 0.33 -15.12
C ILE A 84 -1.85 0.13 -16.52
N SER A 85 -1.93 -1.07 -17.09
CA SER A 85 -1.47 -1.35 -18.45
C SER A 85 -2.33 -0.65 -19.51
N ALA A 86 -3.62 -0.43 -19.25
CA ALA A 86 -4.46 0.39 -20.13
C ALA A 86 -4.06 1.88 -20.07
N MET A 87 -3.75 2.40 -18.88
CA MET A 87 -3.23 3.76 -18.69
C MET A 87 -1.97 4.00 -19.55
N GLU A 88 -0.95 3.13 -19.43
CA GLU A 88 0.27 3.25 -20.25
C GLU A 88 -0.01 3.21 -21.75
N ARG A 89 -0.82 2.25 -22.22
CA ARG A 89 -1.11 2.09 -23.66
C ARG A 89 -1.88 3.27 -24.25
N ASN A 90 -2.79 3.85 -23.47
CA ASN A 90 -3.66 4.93 -23.92
C ASN A 90 -3.02 6.32 -23.73
N GLY A 91 -1.84 6.41 -23.11
CA GLY A 91 -1.19 7.68 -22.81
C GLY A 91 -1.96 8.54 -21.80
N VAL A 92 -2.81 7.92 -20.97
CA VAL A 92 -3.57 8.59 -19.90
C VAL A 92 -3.15 8.02 -18.57
N ALA A 93 -2.95 8.86 -17.57
CA ALA A 93 -2.50 8.43 -16.25
C ALA A 93 -3.32 9.09 -15.14
N GLU A 94 -3.50 8.36 -14.05
CA GLU A 94 -4.12 8.85 -12.82
C GLU A 94 -3.11 8.73 -11.68
N ALA A 95 -3.05 9.74 -10.82
CA ALA A 95 -2.25 9.73 -9.62
C ALA A 95 -2.89 8.90 -8.51
N THR A 96 -2.09 8.49 -7.54
CA THR A 96 -2.55 7.73 -6.37
C THR A 96 -3.58 8.46 -5.49
N ASP A 97 -3.72 9.77 -5.63
CA ASP A 97 -4.77 10.59 -5.01
C ASP A 97 -6.03 10.76 -5.88
N GLY A 98 -6.05 10.19 -7.09
CA GLY A 98 -7.14 10.29 -8.05
C GLY A 98 -7.04 11.48 -9.01
N CYS A 99 -5.96 12.25 -8.98
CA CYS A 99 -5.77 13.38 -9.90
C CYS A 99 -5.38 12.89 -11.31
N GLU A 100 -6.07 13.39 -12.34
CA GLU A 100 -5.80 13.05 -13.76
C GLU A 100 -4.80 14.01 -14.42
N ASN A 101 -4.50 15.15 -13.79
CA ASN A 101 -3.53 16.12 -14.30
C ASN A 101 -2.12 15.68 -13.91
N ILE A 102 -1.49 14.88 -14.77
CA ILE A 102 -0.14 14.35 -14.57
C ILE A 102 0.88 15.15 -15.37
N GLU A 103 1.91 15.64 -14.67
CA GLU A 103 3.04 16.34 -15.25
C GLU A 103 4.07 15.38 -15.87
N PRO A 104 4.98 15.86 -16.73
CA PRO A 104 5.98 15.00 -17.39
C PRO A 104 6.92 14.24 -16.43
N ASP A 105 7.04 14.66 -15.18
CA ASP A 105 7.82 13.97 -14.15
C ASP A 105 7.08 12.75 -13.54
N GLY A 106 5.85 12.49 -13.99
CA GLY A 106 5.02 11.38 -13.54
C GLY A 106 4.29 11.65 -12.22
N LYS A 107 4.16 12.91 -11.79
CA LYS A 107 3.39 13.30 -10.61
C LYS A 107 2.26 14.25 -10.97
N CYS A 108 1.23 14.32 -10.12
CA CYS A 108 0.21 15.37 -10.22
C CYS A 108 0.67 16.67 -9.53
N LEU A 109 -0.08 17.76 -9.73
CA LEU A 109 0.16 19.07 -9.10
C LEU A 109 0.19 19.05 -7.55
N HIS A 110 -0.38 18.02 -6.91
CA HIS A 110 -0.29 17.82 -5.46
C HIS A 110 0.95 17.01 -5.03
N GLY A 111 1.80 16.63 -5.99
CA GLY A 111 3.02 15.86 -5.82
C GLY A 111 2.81 14.38 -5.51
N TYR A 112 1.68 13.78 -5.94
CA TYR A 112 1.46 12.33 -5.83
C TYR A 112 1.82 11.63 -7.15
N PRO A 113 2.46 10.45 -7.10
CA PRO A 113 2.90 9.77 -8.31
C PRO A 113 1.73 9.15 -9.09
N ALA A 114 1.88 9.08 -10.41
CA ALA A 114 1.02 8.33 -11.30
C ALA A 114 1.11 6.81 -11.04
N TRP A 115 -0.01 6.10 -11.17
CA TRP A 115 -0.07 4.64 -10.99
C TRP A 115 0.93 3.84 -11.84
N PRO A 116 1.18 4.17 -13.12
CA PRO A 116 2.24 3.52 -13.91
C PRO A 116 3.62 3.62 -13.27
N LEU A 117 4.00 4.80 -12.78
CA LEU A 117 5.29 5.02 -12.12
C LEU A 117 5.41 4.19 -10.84
N VAL A 118 4.33 4.14 -10.05
CA VAL A 118 4.25 3.29 -8.85
C VAL A 118 4.43 1.82 -9.21
N ALA A 119 3.76 1.33 -10.26
CA ALA A 119 3.87 -0.06 -10.70
C ALA A 119 5.31 -0.41 -11.09
N ILE A 120 5.99 0.45 -11.86
CA ILE A 120 7.40 0.28 -12.24
C ILE A 120 8.29 0.18 -11.00
N HIS A 121 8.15 1.10 -10.05
CA HIS A 121 8.92 1.06 -8.80
C HIS A 121 8.69 -0.22 -7.99
N HIS A 122 7.45 -0.70 -7.92
CA HIS A 122 7.11 -1.93 -7.23
C HIS A 122 7.58 -3.20 -7.96
N CYS A 123 7.66 -3.18 -9.29
CA CYS A 123 8.26 -4.26 -10.09
C CYS A 123 9.77 -4.36 -9.89
N LEU A 124 10.45 -3.21 -9.84
CA LEU A 124 11.91 -3.14 -9.69
C LEU A 124 12.39 -3.39 -8.26
N ALA A 125 11.55 -3.11 -7.26
CA ALA A 125 11.82 -3.36 -5.84
C ALA A 125 11.21 -4.68 -5.32
N GLY A 126 10.82 -5.58 -6.24
CA GLY A 126 10.18 -6.88 -5.98
C GLY A 126 11.15 -8.04 -6.09
#